data_AF-A0A391P3K3-F1
#
_entry.id   AF-A0A391P3K3-F1
#
_cell.length_a   1.000
_cell.length_b   1.000
_cell.length_c   1.000
_cell.angle_alpha   90.00
_cell.angle_beta   90.00
_cell.angle_gamma   90.00
#
_symmetry.space_group_name_H-M   'P 1'
#
loop_
_entity.id
_entity.type
_entity.pdbx_description
1 polymer ?
#
loop_
_entity_poly.entity_id
_entity_poly.type
_entity_poly.pdbx_seq_one_letter_code
_entity_poly.pdbx_strand_id
1 'polypeptide(L)'
;MSSAEIVANLKGEMLPSLDGNMKLICFILNILPLPGLGSVIAGLQGKKNSLIIVGILEFALSFLFIGWLHSIFIGYKLYSQ
;
A
#
# COMPACT_ATOMS: atom_id res chain seq x y z
N MET A 1 -10.47 20.53 21.46
CA MET A 1 -10.28 19.88 20.15
C MET A 1 -11.57 19.96 19.38
N SER A 2 -11.53 20.62 18.22
CA SER A 2 -12.69 20.77 17.33
C SER A 2 -13.00 19.43 16.65
N SER A 3 -14.27 19.12 16.39
CA SER A 3 -14.69 17.93 15.64
C SER A 3 -13.95 17.79 14.31
N ALA A 4 -13.54 18.91 13.70
CA ALA A 4 -12.71 18.92 12.49
C ALA A 4 -11.29 18.37 12.70
N GLU A 5 -10.66 18.63 13.85
CA GLU A 5 -9.33 18.08 14.19
C GLU A 5 -9.42 16.58 14.52
N ILE A 6 -10.52 16.15 15.13
CA ILE A 6 -10.80 14.72 15.37
C ILE A 6 -10.98 14.00 14.03
N VAL A 7 -11.74 14.56 13.09
CA VAL A 7 -11.93 13.98 11.75
C VAL A 7 -10.65 14.00 10.92
N ALA A 8 -9.83 15.04 11.04
CA ALA A 8 -8.50 15.10 10.40
C ALA A 8 -7.55 14.04 10.97
N ASN A 9 -7.54 13.82 12.29
CA ASN A 9 -6.77 12.74 12.93
C ASN A 9 -7.32 11.34 12.65
N LEU A 10 -8.62 11.22 12.36
CA LEU A 10 -9.26 9.95 11.96
C LEU A 10 -9.01 9.58 10.51
N LYS A 11 -8.62 10.54 9.65
CA LYS A 11 -8.05 10.27 8.33
C LYS A 11 -6.61 9.77 8.49
N GLY A 12 -6.44 8.67 9.21
CA GLY A 12 -5.17 7.97 9.20
C GLY A 12 -4.87 7.60 7.75
N GLU A 13 -3.80 8.17 7.19
CA GLU A 13 -3.43 7.83 5.82
C GLU A 13 -3.30 6.32 5.71
N MET A 14 -4.06 5.74 4.76
CA MET A 14 -4.10 4.30 4.52
C MET A 14 -2.71 3.77 4.14
N LEU A 15 -1.94 4.62 3.46
CA LEU A 15 -0.60 4.35 3.00
C LEU A 15 0.42 5.08 3.90
N PRO A 16 1.50 4.41 4.30
CA PRO A 16 2.54 5.03 5.11
C PRO A 16 3.45 5.93 4.27
N SER A 17 4.05 6.92 4.92
CA SER A 17 5.15 7.68 4.32
C SER A 17 6.40 6.82 4.27
N LEU A 18 7.02 6.74 3.09
CA LEU A 18 8.23 5.96 2.82
C LEU A 18 9.25 6.87 2.11
N ASP A 19 10.54 6.53 2.24
CA ASP A 19 11.60 7.20 1.49
C ASP A 19 11.41 7.01 -0.03
N GLY A 20 11.83 8.00 -0.84
CA GLY A 20 11.58 8.00 -2.29
C GLY A 20 12.10 6.76 -3.02
N ASN A 21 13.26 6.23 -2.61
CA ASN A 21 13.78 4.97 -3.15
C ASN A 21 12.91 3.76 -2.77
N MET A 22 12.38 3.76 -1.54
CA MET A 22 11.53 2.68 -1.05
C MET A 22 10.15 2.69 -1.72
N LYS A 23 9.60 3.88 -1.99
CA LYS A 23 8.38 4.06 -2.79
C LYS A 23 8.53 3.42 -4.18
N LEU A 24 9.64 3.68 -4.85
CA LEU A 24 9.93 3.11 -6.17
C LEU A 24 10.09 1.58 -6.11
N ILE A 25 10.81 1.06 -5.10
CA ILE A 25 10.97 -0.38 -4.89
C ILE A 25 9.61 -1.05 -4.66
N CYS A 26 8.77 -0.52 -3.76
CA CYS A 26 7.43 -1.04 -3.51
C CYS A 26 6.55 -1.01 -4.77
N PHE A 27 6.66 0.03 -5.59
CA PHE A 27 5.93 0.11 -6.86
C PHE A 27 6.35 -0.99 -7.83
N ILE A 28 7.65 -1.17 -8.05
CA ILE A 28 8.18 -2.22 -8.94
C ILE A 28 7.71 -3.59 -8.47
N LEU A 29 7.83 -3.88 -7.17
CA LEU A 29 7.44 -5.17 -6.59
C LEU A 29 5.94 -5.48 -6.76
N ASN A 30 5.08 -4.47 -6.75
CA ASN A 30 3.65 -4.63 -7.00
C ASN A 30 3.30 -4.85 -8.48
N ILE A 31 4.21 -4.50 -9.42
CA ILE A 31 4.02 -4.77 -10.86
C ILE A 31 4.52 -6.17 -11.23
N LEU A 32 5.77 -6.51 -10.84
CA LEU A 32 6.46 -7.79 -11.11
C LEU A 32 7.55 -8.01 -10.04
N PRO A 33 7.91 -9.24 -9.62
CA PRO A 33 7.38 -10.57 -9.99
C PRO A 33 6.28 -11.10 -9.05
N LEU A 34 5.98 -10.44 -7.93
CA LEU A 34 5.05 -10.92 -6.89
C LEU A 34 4.07 -9.79 -6.48
N PRO A 35 2.92 -9.66 -7.16
CA PRO A 35 1.93 -8.62 -6.85
C PRO A 35 1.52 -8.70 -5.38
N GLY A 36 1.48 -7.56 -4.68
CA GLY A 36 1.14 -7.46 -3.26
C GLY A 36 2.35 -7.45 -2.32
N LEU A 37 3.53 -7.89 -2.77
CA LEU A 37 4.73 -7.89 -1.94
C LEU A 37 5.18 -6.48 -1.55
N GLY A 38 5.08 -5.52 -2.48
CA GLY A 38 5.37 -4.11 -2.22
C GLY A 38 4.44 -3.52 -1.17
N SER A 39 3.15 -3.87 -1.22
CA SER A 39 2.14 -3.50 -0.22
C SER A 39 2.47 -4.08 1.16
N VAL A 40 2.89 -5.35 1.26
CA VAL A 40 3.30 -5.97 2.53
C VAL A 40 4.50 -5.26 3.13
N ILE A 41 5.55 -5.01 2.35
CA ILE A 41 6.78 -4.36 2.83
C ILE A 41 6.50 -2.91 3.26
N ALA A 42 5.72 -2.18 2.46
CA ALA A 42 5.26 -0.83 2.82
C ALA A 42 4.49 -0.86 4.14
N GLY A 43 3.56 -1.81 4.30
CA GLY A 43 2.79 -1.99 5.53
C GLY A 43 3.66 -2.30 6.76
N LEU A 44 4.71 -3.12 6.59
CA LEU A 44 5.65 -3.43 7.67
C LEU A 44 6.46 -2.21 8.10
N GLN A 45 7.01 -1.44 7.15
CA GLN A 45 7.76 -0.21 7.47
C GLN A 45 6.88 0.86 8.10
N GLY A 46 5.66 1.01 7.58
CA GLY A 46 4.67 1.94 8.09
C GLY A 46 3.96 1.51 9.37
N LYS A 47 4.17 0.27 9.83
CA LYS A 47 3.40 -0.38 10.91
C LYS A 47 1.88 -0.31 10.66
N LYS A 48 1.46 -0.50 9.40
CA LYS A 48 0.07 -0.47 8.94
C LYS A 48 -0.43 -1.89 8.64
N ASN A 49 -1.02 -2.53 9.64
CA ASN A 49 -1.56 -3.90 9.52
C ASN A 49 -2.58 -4.06 8.39
N SER A 50 -3.39 -3.01 8.12
CA SER A 50 -4.35 -3.00 7.02
C SER A 50 -3.67 -3.17 5.66
N LEU A 51 -2.54 -2.50 5.43
CA LEU A 51 -1.81 -2.58 4.16
C LEU A 51 -1.10 -3.92 3.98
N ILE A 52 -0.67 -4.55 5.09
CA ILE A 52 -0.14 -5.92 5.08
C ILE A 52 -1.23 -6.90 4.65
N ILE A 53 -2.43 -6.80 5.24
CA ILE A 53 -3.57 -7.66 4.87
C ILE A 53 -3.96 -7.47 3.41
N VAL A 54 -4.01 -6.21 2.95
CA VAL A 54 -4.28 -5.89 1.53
C VAL A 54 -3.22 -6.52 0.63
N GLY A 55 -1.92 -6.41 0.96
CA GLY A 55 -0.86 -7.03 0.17
C GLY A 55 -0.93 -8.56 0.10
N ILE A 56 -1.30 -9.23 1.21
CA ILE A 56 -1.52 -10.67 1.23
C ILE A 56 -2.73 -11.05 0.35
N LEU A 57 -3.80 -10.25 0.39
CA LEU A 57 -4.98 -10.45 -0.43
C LEU A 57 -4.70 -10.20 -1.92
N GLU A 58 -3.92 -9.17 -2.25
CA GLU A 58 -3.43 -8.88 -3.60
C GLU A 58 -2.61 -10.05 -4.15
N PHE A 59 -1.73 -10.62 -3.33
CA PHE A 59 -0.95 -11.79 -3.70
C PHE A 59 -1.85 -13.00 -3.95
N ALA A 60 -2.78 -13.28 -3.04
CA ALA A 60 -3.73 -14.38 -3.18
C ALA A 60 -4.68 -14.22 -4.37
N LEU A 61 -5.12 -13.00 -4.70
CA LEU A 61 -6.04 -12.71 -5.81
C LEU A 61 -5.30 -12.33 -7.11
N SER A 62 -3.97 -12.33 -7.12
CA SER A 62 -3.17 -11.91 -8.28
C SER A 62 -3.48 -12.75 -9.52
N PHE A 63 -3.81 -14.04 -9.35
CA PHE A 63 -4.23 -14.94 -10.42
C PHE A 63 -5.55 -14.54 -11.10
N LEU A 64 -6.40 -13.76 -10.43
CA LEU A 64 -7.69 -13.31 -10.95
C LEU A 64 -7.58 -12.04 -11.81
N PHE A 65 -6.37 -11.57 -12.13
CA PHE A 65 -6.09 -10.31 -12.84
C PHE A 65 -6.53 -9.04 -12.08
N ILE A 66 -7.63 -9.10 -11.32
CA ILE A 66 -8.16 -8.05 -10.46
C ILE A 66 -7.20 -7.76 -9.29
N GLY A 67 -6.67 -8.81 -8.64
CA GLY A 67 -5.67 -8.63 -7.58
C GLY A 67 -4.39 -7.99 -8.09
N TRP A 68 -4.01 -8.28 -9.34
CA TRP A 68 -2.86 -7.67 -10.00
C TRP A 68 -3.08 -6.19 -10.30
N LEU A 69 -4.21 -5.82 -10.94
CA LEU A 69 -4.55 -4.41 -11.20
C LEU A 69 -4.65 -3.59 -9.92
N HIS A 70 -5.24 -4.16 -8.86
CA HIS A 70 -5.32 -3.51 -7.57
C HIS A 70 -3.92 -3.28 -6.97
N SER A 71 -3.02 -4.25 -7.09
CA SER A 71 -1.64 -4.11 -6.61
C SER A 71 -0.87 -2.99 -7.32
N ILE A 72 -1.01 -2.90 -8.66
CA ILE A 72 -0.42 -1.80 -9.45
C ILE A 72 -0.96 -0.45 -8.98
N PHE A 73 -2.28 -0.33 -8.76
CA PHE A 73 -2.90 0.90 -8.29
C PHE A 73 -2.38 1.35 -6.92
N ILE A 74 -2.24 0.42 -5.97
CA ILE A 74 -1.65 0.70 -4.65
C ILE A 74 -0.18 1.09 -4.77
N GLY A 75 0.59 0.40 -5.62
CA GLY A 75 1.98 0.74 -5.89
C GLY A 75 2.13 2.15 -6.48
N TYR A 76 1.27 2.53 -7.44
CA TYR A 76 1.26 3.86 -8.03
C TYR A 76 0.93 4.93 -6.97
N LYS A 77 -0.07 4.68 -6.11
CA LYS A 77 -0.42 5.60 -5.03
C LYS A 77 0.73 5.80 -4.04
N LEU A 78 1.41 4.72 -3.65
CA LEU A 78 2.62 4.75 -2.80
C LEU A 78 3.73 5.60 -3.43
N TYR A 79 3.89 5.52 -4.75
CA TYR A 79 4.89 6.31 -5.49
C TYR A 79 4.51 7.79 -5.64
N SER A 80 3.22 8.09 -5.81
CA SER A 80 2.72 9.44 -6.03
C SER A 80 2.53 10.29 -4.78
N GLN A 81 2.51 9.67 -3.59
CA GLN A 81 2.60 10.36 -2.30
C GLN A 81 3.96 11.03 -2.14
#